data_AF-A0ABD0J9N2-F1
#
_entry.id   AF-A0ABD0J9N2-F1
#
_cell.length_a   1.000
_cell.length_b   1.000
_cell.length_c   1.000
_cell.angle_alpha   90.00
_cell.angle_beta   90.00
_cell.angle_gamma   90.00
#
_symmetry.space_group_name_H-M   'P 1'
#
loop_
_entity.id
_entity.type
_entity.pdbx_description
1 polymer ?
#
loop_
_entity_poly.entity_id
_entity_poly.type
_entity_poly.pdbx_seq_one_letter_code
_entity_poly.pdbx_strand_id
1 'polypeptide(L)'
;MGDKPQPGMIQRLDEVVVNRIAAGEVIQRPANGLKEMIENSLDAGATNIQVTVRQGGLKMLQIQDNGSGIRKEDMSIVCERFTTSKLHKFEDLQTISTYGFRGEALASISHVAHVTITSRTPQAKCAFRGQYTDGKLKEPVKPCAGNVGTQITVEDLFYNVSTRRKALKSPAEEHARIVEVVSRYAIHNAKVGFTLKKQGESMADVRTPPNSTHVDNIRTVFGASIAR
;
A
#
# COMPACT_ATOMS: atom_id res chain seq x y z
N MET A 1 -2.63 -53.93 -13.90
CA MET A 1 -2.61 -52.75 -14.78
C MET A 1 -3.57 -51.74 -14.19
N GLY A 2 -3.06 -50.71 -13.50
CA GLY A 2 -3.89 -49.65 -12.95
C GLY A 2 -4.43 -48.79 -14.09
N ASP A 3 -5.73 -48.50 -14.04
CA ASP A 3 -6.42 -47.69 -15.04
C ASP A 3 -5.75 -46.31 -15.15
N LYS A 4 -5.39 -45.88 -16.37
CA LYS A 4 -4.74 -44.58 -16.56
C LYS A 4 -5.80 -43.49 -16.35
N PRO A 5 -5.54 -42.45 -15.53
CA PRO A 5 -6.51 -41.41 -15.27
C PRO A 5 -6.92 -40.73 -16.58
N GLN A 6 -8.22 -40.65 -16.86
CA GLN A 6 -8.72 -39.93 -18.02
C GLN A 6 -8.42 -38.43 -17.88
N PRO A 7 -8.02 -37.74 -18.97
CA PRO A 7 -7.73 -36.32 -18.92
C PRO A 7 -9.01 -35.52 -18.67
N GLY A 8 -8.96 -34.60 -17.70
CA GLY A 8 -10.06 -33.68 -17.42
C GLY A 8 -10.27 -32.65 -18.53
N MET A 9 -11.50 -32.14 -18.65
CA MET A 9 -11.84 -31.08 -19.61
C MET A 9 -11.25 -29.75 -19.17
N ILE A 10 -10.48 -29.09 -20.04
CA ILE A 10 -9.91 -27.76 -19.79
C ILE A 10 -11.03 -26.71 -19.90
N GLN A 11 -11.16 -25.85 -18.89
CA GLN A 11 -12.16 -24.80 -18.83
C GLN A 11 -11.52 -23.44 -18.51
N ARG A 12 -12.15 -22.35 -18.97
CA ARG A 12 -11.74 -21.00 -18.58
C ARG A 12 -12.13 -20.75 -17.13
N LEU A 13 -11.22 -20.14 -16.37
CA LEU A 13 -11.51 -19.68 -15.02
C LEU A 13 -12.38 -18.42 -15.06
N ASP A 14 -13.23 -18.27 -14.05
CA ASP A 14 -13.96 -17.03 -13.79
C ASP A 14 -12.97 -15.88 -13.52
N GLU A 15 -13.25 -14.69 -14.05
CA GLU A 15 -12.35 -13.52 -13.91
C GLU A 15 -12.09 -13.14 -12.45
N VAL A 16 -13.09 -13.29 -11.57
CA VAL A 16 -12.93 -13.01 -10.14
C VAL A 16 -11.90 -13.95 -9.52
N VAL A 17 -11.90 -15.23 -9.94
CA VAL A 17 -10.92 -16.22 -9.49
C VAL A 17 -9.53 -15.85 -9.98
N VAL A 18 -9.38 -15.53 -11.27
CA VAL A 18 -8.10 -15.10 -11.86
C VAL A 18 -7.55 -13.87 -11.14
N ASN A 19 -8.39 -12.86 -10.92
CA ASN A 19 -7.99 -11.62 -10.30
C ASN A 19 -7.56 -11.80 -8.84
N ARG A 20 -8.24 -12.66 -8.08
CA ARG A 20 -7.87 -12.97 -6.69
C ARG A 20 -6.60 -13.80 -6.57
N ILE A 21 -6.39 -14.76 -7.47
CA ILE A 21 -5.15 -15.55 -7.53
C ILE A 21 -3.97 -14.61 -7.81
N ALA A 22 -4.06 -13.83 -8.88
CA ALA A 22 -3.03 -12.87 -9.27
C ALA A 22 -2.78 -11.81 -8.18
N ALA A 23 -3.84 -11.27 -7.58
CA ALA A 23 -3.70 -10.29 -6.48
C ALA A 23 -2.92 -10.86 -5.29
N GLY A 24 -3.09 -12.13 -4.96
CA GLY A 24 -2.33 -12.78 -3.90
C GLY A 24 -0.88 -13.12 -4.29
N GLU A 25 -0.57 -13.24 -5.58
CA GLU A 25 0.82 -13.35 -6.06
C GLU A 25 1.55 -12.01 -5.97
N VAL A 26 0.87 -10.91 -6.31
CA VAL A 26 1.39 -9.55 -6.20
C VAL A 26 1.52 -9.12 -4.73
N ILE A 27 0.46 -9.32 -3.93
CA ILE A 27 0.43 -8.97 -2.51
C ILE A 27 0.48 -10.24 -1.68
N GLN A 28 1.68 -10.59 -1.24
CA GLN A 28 1.92 -11.83 -0.49
C GLN A 28 1.72 -11.68 1.02
N ARG A 29 1.89 -10.45 1.56
CA ARG A 29 1.83 -10.13 2.99
C ARG A 29 1.64 -8.61 3.20
N PRO A 30 1.29 -8.15 4.41
CA PRO A 30 1.07 -6.73 4.71
C PRO A 30 2.25 -5.81 4.31
N ALA A 31 3.49 -6.24 4.58
CA ALA A 31 4.68 -5.44 4.28
C ALA A 31 4.87 -5.16 2.78
N ASN A 32 4.48 -6.09 1.89
CA ASN A 32 4.50 -5.86 0.44
C ASN A 32 3.50 -4.78 0.04
N GLY A 33 2.25 -4.86 0.54
CA GLY A 33 1.25 -3.82 0.30
C GLY A 33 1.69 -2.46 0.83
N LEU A 34 2.31 -2.43 2.02
CA LEU A 34 2.84 -1.19 2.59
C LEU A 34 3.95 -0.57 1.73
N LYS A 35 4.90 -1.38 1.25
CA LYS A 35 5.99 -0.93 0.37
C LYS A 35 5.41 -0.16 -0.83
N GLU A 36 4.47 -0.77 -1.55
CA GLU A 36 3.86 -0.16 -2.74
C GLU A 36 3.12 1.15 -2.40
N MET A 37 2.47 1.22 -1.23
CA MET A 37 1.81 2.46 -0.82
C MET A 37 2.80 3.56 -0.39
N ILE A 38 3.92 3.22 0.25
CA ILE A 38 5.00 4.17 0.55
C ILE A 38 5.57 4.73 -0.75
N GLU A 39 5.84 3.87 -1.72
CA GLU A 39 6.34 4.25 -3.03
C GLU A 39 5.38 5.18 -3.77
N ASN A 40 4.08 4.89 -3.72
CA ASN A 40 3.07 5.81 -4.26
C ASN A 40 3.05 7.17 -3.54
N SER A 41 3.28 7.19 -2.23
CA SER A 41 3.36 8.44 -1.45
C SER A 41 4.59 9.26 -1.86
N LEU A 42 5.74 8.59 -2.05
CA LEU A 42 6.99 9.22 -2.50
C LEU A 42 6.87 9.76 -3.93
N ASP A 43 6.29 8.98 -4.84
CA ASP A 43 6.02 9.41 -6.22
C ASP A 43 5.04 10.61 -6.27
N ALA A 44 4.16 10.75 -5.27
CA ALA A 44 3.28 11.90 -5.10
C ALA A 44 3.96 13.13 -4.46
N GLY A 45 5.28 13.05 -4.18
CA GLY A 45 6.07 14.14 -3.61
C GLY A 45 5.86 14.35 -2.12
N ALA A 46 5.41 13.34 -1.37
CA ALA A 46 5.21 13.46 0.07
C ALA A 46 6.52 13.78 0.80
N THR A 47 6.45 14.70 1.75
CA THR A 47 7.56 15.04 2.66
C THR A 47 7.36 14.49 4.07
N ASN A 48 6.19 13.93 4.36
CA ASN A 48 5.85 13.28 5.61
C ASN A 48 4.90 12.11 5.35
N ILE A 49 5.26 10.93 5.84
CA ILE A 49 4.50 9.69 5.70
C ILE A 49 4.29 9.07 7.07
N GLN A 50 3.04 8.79 7.41
CA GLN A 50 2.63 8.19 8.67
C GLN A 50 1.97 6.85 8.41
N VAL A 51 2.40 5.82 9.13
CA VAL A 51 1.90 4.44 9.04
C VAL A 51 1.32 4.04 10.39
N THR A 52 0.07 3.57 10.38
CA THR A 52 -0.61 3.03 11.57
C THR A 52 -1.03 1.59 11.31
N VAL A 53 -0.73 0.71 12.26
CA VAL A 53 -0.89 -0.75 12.07
C VAL A 53 -1.66 -1.39 13.21
N ARG A 54 -2.57 -2.31 12.89
CA ARG A 54 -3.27 -3.16 13.87
C ARG A 54 -3.12 -4.63 13.50
N GLN A 55 -2.75 -5.46 14.48
CA GLN A 55 -2.52 -6.90 14.31
C GLN A 55 -1.57 -7.21 13.13
N GLY A 56 -0.40 -6.58 13.10
CA GLY A 56 0.61 -6.82 12.05
C GLY A 56 0.16 -6.41 10.64
N GLY A 57 -0.87 -5.57 10.51
CA GLY A 57 -1.42 -5.12 9.23
C GLY A 57 -2.50 -6.02 8.65
N LEU A 58 -2.79 -7.16 9.32
CA LEU A 58 -3.84 -8.07 8.89
C LEU A 58 -5.23 -7.52 9.18
N LYS A 59 -5.41 -6.87 10.34
CA LYS A 59 -6.69 -6.25 10.69
C LYS A 59 -6.82 -4.85 10.11
N MET A 60 -5.78 -4.04 10.23
CA MET A 60 -5.72 -2.71 9.62
C MET A 60 -4.28 -2.33 9.32
N LEU A 61 -4.07 -1.81 8.11
CA LEU A 61 -2.86 -1.14 7.67
C LEU A 61 -3.26 0.21 7.05
N GLN A 62 -2.85 1.30 7.68
CA GLN A 62 -3.15 2.65 7.22
C GLN A 62 -1.86 3.41 6.93
N ILE A 63 -1.86 4.13 5.82
CA ILE A 63 -0.83 5.10 5.46
C ILE A 63 -1.47 6.46 5.23
N GLN A 64 -0.81 7.52 5.66
CA GLN A 64 -1.20 8.90 5.45
C GLN A 64 0.02 9.71 5.01
N ASP A 65 -0.10 10.40 3.89
CA ASP A 65 0.92 11.26 3.33
C ASP A 65 0.41 12.70 3.17
N ASN A 66 1.33 13.63 2.92
CA ASN A 66 1.05 15.01 2.56
C ASN A 66 1.44 15.33 1.11
N GLY A 67 1.36 14.35 0.21
CA GLY A 67 1.68 14.51 -1.20
C GLY A 67 0.62 15.30 -1.98
N SER A 68 0.67 15.20 -3.31
CA SER A 68 -0.22 15.94 -4.22
C SER A 68 -1.70 15.55 -4.17
N GLY A 69 -2.02 14.38 -3.60
CA GLY A 69 -3.38 13.86 -3.56
C GLY A 69 -3.85 13.23 -4.88
N ILE A 70 -5.07 12.71 -4.88
CA ILE A 70 -5.77 12.09 -6.01
C ILE A 70 -6.96 12.98 -6.37
N ARG A 71 -7.15 13.25 -7.68
CA ARG A 71 -8.26 14.07 -8.14
C ARG A 71 -9.58 13.33 -7.94
N LYS A 72 -10.67 14.07 -7.72
CA LYS A 72 -11.99 13.48 -7.46
C LYS A 72 -12.44 12.57 -8.61
N GLU A 73 -12.19 13.01 -9.83
CA GLU A 73 -12.51 12.32 -11.08
C GLU A 73 -11.73 11.01 -11.24
N ASP A 74 -10.51 10.92 -10.72
CA ASP A 74 -9.68 9.71 -10.83
C ASP A 74 -10.07 8.65 -9.77
N MET A 75 -10.81 9.05 -8.73
CA MET A 75 -11.23 8.13 -7.66
C MET A 75 -12.11 6.99 -8.16
N SER A 76 -12.78 7.11 -9.31
CA SER A 76 -13.55 5.99 -9.88
C SER A 76 -12.66 4.87 -10.42
N ILE A 77 -11.45 5.19 -10.88
CA ILE A 77 -10.56 4.27 -11.58
C ILE A 77 -9.27 3.93 -10.83
N VAL A 78 -8.98 4.61 -9.71
CA VAL A 78 -7.70 4.47 -8.97
C VAL A 78 -7.38 3.05 -8.47
N CYS A 79 -8.38 2.19 -8.32
CA CYS A 79 -8.22 0.78 -7.96
C CYS A 79 -8.47 -0.18 -9.13
N GLU A 80 -8.65 0.31 -10.36
CA GLU A 80 -8.72 -0.52 -11.56
C GLU A 80 -7.31 -0.96 -11.98
N ARG A 81 -7.22 -2.15 -12.60
CA ARG A 81 -5.94 -2.64 -13.12
C ARG A 81 -5.47 -1.77 -14.28
N PHE A 82 -4.15 -1.66 -14.43
CA PHE A 82 -3.50 -0.95 -15.53
C PHE A 82 -3.84 0.55 -15.60
N THR A 83 -4.28 1.10 -14.47
CA THR A 83 -4.55 2.54 -14.35
C THR A 83 -3.40 3.21 -13.62
N THR A 84 -2.68 4.10 -14.33
CA THR A 84 -1.49 4.78 -13.82
C THR A 84 -1.35 6.17 -14.40
N SER A 85 -0.80 7.10 -13.62
CA SER A 85 -0.40 8.44 -14.08
C SER A 85 1.08 8.54 -14.43
N LYS A 86 1.82 7.41 -14.38
CA LYS A 86 3.29 7.38 -14.41
C LYS A 86 3.86 6.78 -15.70
N LEU A 87 2.99 6.27 -16.58
CA LEU A 87 3.35 5.65 -17.85
C LEU A 87 2.24 5.91 -18.87
N HIS A 88 2.55 6.53 -20.00
CA HIS A 88 1.57 6.81 -21.06
C HIS A 88 1.86 6.02 -22.33
N LYS A 89 3.14 5.75 -22.63
CA LYS A 89 3.58 5.03 -23.83
C LYS A 89 4.66 4.00 -23.47
N PHE A 90 4.92 3.07 -24.38
CA PHE A 90 5.91 2.02 -24.15
C PHE A 90 7.33 2.58 -24.01
N GLU A 91 7.65 3.63 -24.76
CA GLU A 91 8.95 4.29 -24.77
C GLU A 91 9.29 4.94 -23.41
N ASP A 92 8.26 5.32 -22.64
CA ASP A 92 8.43 5.90 -21.31
C ASP A 92 9.18 4.93 -20.36
N LEU A 93 9.12 3.61 -20.60
CA LEU A 93 9.87 2.57 -19.85
C LEU A 93 11.37 2.84 -19.80
N GLN A 94 11.93 3.53 -20.79
CA GLN A 94 13.36 3.85 -20.85
C GLN A 94 13.76 5.02 -19.92
N THR A 95 12.79 5.77 -19.41
CA THR A 95 13.01 7.03 -18.67
C THR A 95 12.32 7.08 -17.31
N ILE A 96 11.71 5.97 -16.86
CA ILE A 96 10.96 5.94 -15.60
C ILE A 96 11.87 6.23 -14.41
N SER A 97 11.54 7.31 -13.69
CA SER A 97 12.18 7.70 -12.43
C SER A 97 11.29 7.49 -11.20
N THR A 98 10.11 6.85 -11.37
CA THR A 98 9.15 6.58 -10.28
C THR A 98 9.30 5.15 -9.77
N TYR A 99 8.93 4.91 -8.50
CA TYR A 99 9.05 3.59 -7.88
C TYR A 99 8.07 2.57 -8.47
N GLY A 100 6.87 3.00 -8.84
CA GLY A 100 5.86 2.15 -9.49
C GLY A 100 5.42 2.70 -10.85
N PHE A 101 4.98 1.83 -11.76
CA PHE A 101 4.46 2.24 -13.08
C PHE A 101 3.36 1.34 -13.66
N ARG A 102 3.13 0.15 -13.10
CA ARG A 102 2.23 -0.86 -13.69
C ARG A 102 0.73 -0.60 -13.45
N GLY A 103 0.38 0.23 -12.46
CA GLY A 103 -1.03 0.47 -12.11
C GLY A 103 -1.74 -0.76 -11.49
N GLU A 104 -0.99 -1.63 -10.81
CA GLU A 104 -1.53 -2.91 -10.32
C GLU A 104 -1.63 -3.00 -8.79
N ALA A 105 -0.93 -2.14 -8.05
CA ALA A 105 -0.78 -2.27 -6.61
C ALA A 105 -2.11 -2.09 -5.86
N LEU A 106 -2.78 -0.94 -6.03
CA LEU A 106 -4.06 -0.67 -5.36
C LEU A 106 -5.18 -1.61 -5.84
N ALA A 107 -5.17 -1.97 -7.12
CA ALA A 107 -6.08 -2.96 -7.66
C ALA A 107 -5.90 -4.31 -6.98
N SER A 108 -4.66 -4.80 -6.88
CA SER A 108 -4.35 -6.07 -6.23
C SER A 108 -4.74 -6.06 -4.75
N ILE A 109 -4.42 -5.00 -4.01
CA ILE A 109 -4.83 -4.86 -2.61
C ILE A 109 -6.37 -4.90 -2.47
N SER A 110 -7.09 -4.18 -3.32
CA SER A 110 -8.57 -4.12 -3.29
C SER A 110 -9.26 -5.47 -3.58
N HIS A 111 -8.59 -6.39 -4.28
CA HIS A 111 -9.12 -7.74 -4.51
C HIS A 111 -8.98 -8.68 -3.31
N VAL A 112 -8.14 -8.35 -2.34
CA VAL A 112 -7.89 -9.19 -1.15
C VAL A 112 -8.15 -8.46 0.17
N ALA A 113 -8.67 -7.24 0.14
CA ALA A 113 -8.96 -6.43 1.32
C ALA A 113 -10.07 -5.41 1.06
N HIS A 114 -10.61 -4.84 2.13
CA HIS A 114 -11.46 -3.65 2.04
C HIS A 114 -10.56 -2.42 2.03
N VAL A 115 -10.64 -1.61 0.99
CA VAL A 115 -9.78 -0.43 0.83
C VAL A 115 -10.62 0.84 0.95
N THR A 116 -10.20 1.77 1.79
CA THR A 116 -10.76 3.12 1.87
C THR A 116 -9.67 4.13 1.53
N ILE A 117 -9.93 5.00 0.56
CA ILE A 117 -9.04 6.09 0.18
C ILE A 117 -9.72 7.40 0.55
N THR A 118 -9.04 8.25 1.30
CA THR A 118 -9.42 9.65 1.51
C THR A 118 -8.32 10.52 0.94
N SER A 119 -8.63 11.42 0.00
CA SER A 119 -7.60 12.25 -0.62
C SER A 119 -8.10 13.65 -0.94
N ARG A 120 -7.18 14.59 -0.97
CA ARG A 120 -7.43 15.99 -1.34
C ARG A 120 -6.24 16.56 -2.10
N THR A 121 -6.52 17.13 -3.27
CA THR A 121 -5.54 17.92 -4.01
C THR A 121 -5.46 19.36 -3.49
N PRO A 122 -4.34 20.09 -3.71
CA PRO A 122 -4.21 21.48 -3.28
C PRO A 122 -5.33 22.40 -3.79
N GLN A 123 -5.83 22.14 -5.00
CA GLN A 123 -6.86 22.95 -5.66
C GLN A 123 -8.29 22.59 -5.21
N ALA A 124 -8.49 21.43 -4.56
CA ALA A 124 -9.80 21.00 -4.12
C ALA A 124 -10.25 21.72 -2.83
N LYS A 125 -11.54 22.10 -2.79
CA LYS A 125 -12.16 22.75 -1.63
C LYS A 125 -12.29 21.83 -0.40
N CYS A 126 -12.40 20.52 -0.61
CA CYS A 126 -12.51 19.51 0.44
C CYS A 126 -11.88 18.19 0.01
N ALA A 127 -11.75 17.25 0.93
CA ALA A 127 -11.30 15.89 0.64
C ALA A 127 -12.47 15.02 0.16
N PHE A 128 -12.16 13.98 -0.59
CA PHE A 128 -13.13 12.97 -1.02
C PHE A 128 -12.72 11.60 -0.50
N ARG A 129 -13.73 10.81 -0.11
CA ARG A 129 -13.57 9.44 0.35
C ARG A 129 -14.24 8.46 -0.60
N GLY A 130 -13.48 7.47 -1.04
CA GLY A 130 -13.94 6.31 -1.80
C GLY A 130 -13.68 5.02 -1.04
N GLN A 131 -14.57 4.04 -1.22
CA GLN A 131 -14.43 2.69 -0.68
C GLN A 131 -14.42 1.68 -1.82
N TYR A 132 -13.51 0.72 -1.77
CA TYR A 132 -13.20 -0.16 -2.88
C TYR A 132 -13.21 -1.63 -2.47
N THR A 133 -13.69 -2.48 -3.36
CA THR A 133 -13.64 -3.93 -3.25
C THR A 133 -13.57 -4.54 -4.63
N ASP A 134 -12.71 -5.54 -4.82
CA ASP A 134 -12.47 -6.18 -6.12
C ASP A 134 -12.13 -5.14 -7.21
N GLY A 135 -11.34 -4.12 -6.85
CA GLY A 135 -10.89 -3.04 -7.74
C GLY A 135 -11.96 -1.99 -8.08
N LYS A 136 -13.20 -2.16 -7.61
CA LYS A 136 -14.34 -1.30 -7.96
C LYS A 136 -14.73 -0.39 -6.81
N LEU A 137 -15.10 0.85 -7.15
CA LEU A 137 -15.70 1.80 -6.22
C LEU A 137 -17.10 1.29 -5.81
N LYS A 138 -17.34 1.13 -4.50
CA LYS A 138 -18.60 0.59 -3.96
C LYS A 138 -19.76 1.57 -4.04
N GLU A 139 -19.50 2.84 -3.75
CA GLU A 139 -20.48 3.92 -3.69
C GLU A 139 -19.87 5.19 -4.26
N PRO A 140 -20.68 6.15 -4.74
CA PRO A 140 -20.19 7.45 -5.15
C PRO A 140 -19.31 8.09 -4.08
N VAL A 141 -18.21 8.72 -4.50
CA VAL A 141 -17.27 9.37 -3.58
C VAL A 141 -17.96 10.43 -2.73
N LYS A 142 -17.71 10.42 -1.42
CA LYS A 142 -18.34 11.32 -0.45
C LYS A 142 -17.39 12.44 -0.06
N PRO A 143 -17.84 13.70 -0.01
CA PRO A 143 -17.03 14.78 0.55
C PRO A 143 -16.78 14.56 2.04
N CYS A 144 -15.59 14.90 2.52
CA CYS A 144 -15.22 14.76 3.92
C CYS A 144 -14.13 15.77 4.32
N ALA A 145 -13.86 15.86 5.62
CA ALA A 145 -12.74 16.64 6.14
C ALA A 145 -11.42 15.93 5.83
N GLY A 146 -10.41 16.70 5.42
CA GLY A 146 -9.08 16.21 5.15
C GLY A 146 -8.14 17.34 4.70
N ASN A 147 -6.87 17.18 5.06
CA ASN A 147 -5.78 18.01 4.58
C ASN A 147 -5.34 17.54 3.19
N VAL A 148 -4.54 18.36 2.51
CA VAL A 148 -3.88 17.97 1.25
C VAL A 148 -3.02 16.73 1.47
N GLY A 149 -3.07 15.80 0.52
CA GLY A 149 -2.42 14.49 0.59
C GLY A 149 -3.40 13.34 0.47
N THR A 150 -2.91 12.13 0.75
CA THR A 150 -3.71 10.90 0.66
C THR A 150 -3.62 10.09 1.94
N GLN A 151 -4.75 9.50 2.33
CA GLN A 151 -4.83 8.45 3.34
C GLN A 151 -5.43 7.20 2.72
N ILE A 152 -4.71 6.08 2.80
CA ILE A 152 -5.17 4.77 2.34
C ILE A 152 -5.28 3.87 3.57
N THR A 153 -6.47 3.30 3.78
CA THR A 153 -6.74 2.33 4.85
C THR A 153 -7.09 1.00 4.22
N VAL A 154 -6.34 -0.04 4.56
CA VAL A 154 -6.52 -1.42 4.12
C VAL A 154 -6.97 -2.24 5.32
N GLU A 155 -8.16 -2.83 5.24
CA GLU A 155 -8.78 -3.57 6.33
C GLU A 155 -9.07 -5.02 5.94
N ASP A 156 -8.88 -5.91 6.91
CA ASP A 156 -9.13 -7.35 6.77
C ASP A 156 -8.40 -7.98 5.57
N LEU A 157 -7.07 -7.83 5.54
CA LEU A 157 -6.23 -8.38 4.47
C LEU A 157 -6.36 -9.91 4.40
N PHE A 158 -6.61 -10.41 3.19
CA PHE A 158 -6.90 -11.80 2.84
C PHE A 158 -8.18 -12.37 3.47
N TYR A 159 -9.18 -11.53 3.79
CA TYR A 159 -10.47 -12.02 4.32
C TYR A 159 -11.14 -13.06 3.42
N ASN A 160 -10.95 -12.95 2.10
CA ASN A 160 -11.51 -13.81 1.07
C ASN A 160 -10.55 -14.91 0.57
N VAL A 161 -9.34 -15.04 1.15
CA VAL A 161 -8.35 -16.08 0.80
C VAL A 161 -7.84 -16.75 2.07
N SER A 162 -8.64 -17.69 2.61
CA SER A 162 -8.40 -18.30 3.93
C SER A 162 -7.07 -19.08 4.02
N THR A 163 -6.66 -19.77 2.96
CA THR A 163 -5.39 -20.50 2.88
C THR A 163 -4.19 -19.57 3.03
N ARG A 164 -4.22 -18.42 2.36
CA ARG A 164 -3.18 -17.39 2.45
C ARG A 164 -3.15 -16.74 3.82
N ARG A 165 -4.32 -16.42 4.39
CA ARG A 165 -4.42 -15.88 5.75
C ARG A 165 -3.83 -16.83 6.80
N LYS A 166 -4.02 -18.15 6.66
CA LYS A 166 -3.45 -19.18 7.55
C LYS A 166 -1.95 -19.40 7.33
N ALA A 167 -1.44 -19.15 6.13
CA ALA A 167 -0.02 -19.29 5.81
C ALA A 167 0.83 -18.10 6.31
N LEU A 168 0.20 -17.00 6.73
CA LEU A 168 0.91 -15.85 7.30
C LEU A 168 1.43 -16.18 8.69
N LYS A 169 2.54 -15.51 9.02
CA LYS A 169 3.20 -15.61 10.32
C LYS A 169 2.37 -14.93 11.41
N SER A 170 2.86 -15.02 12.64
CA SER A 170 2.22 -14.33 13.76
C SER A 170 2.09 -12.82 13.51
N PRO A 171 1.07 -12.14 14.08
CA PRO A 171 0.93 -10.70 13.95
C PRO A 171 2.17 -9.91 14.38
N ALA A 172 2.94 -10.43 15.35
CA ALA A 172 4.20 -9.83 15.79
C ALA A 172 5.30 -9.92 14.72
N GLU A 173 5.44 -11.06 14.04
CA GLU A 173 6.42 -11.23 12.95
C GLU A 173 6.07 -10.38 11.73
N GLU A 174 4.79 -10.28 11.36
CA GLU A 174 4.37 -9.41 10.26
C GLU A 174 4.56 -7.92 10.61
N HIS A 175 4.35 -7.53 11.87
CA HIS A 175 4.69 -6.19 12.36
C HIS A 175 6.19 -5.91 12.26
N ALA A 176 7.06 -6.85 12.64
CA ALA A 176 8.50 -6.69 12.53
C ALA A 176 8.95 -6.45 11.07
N ARG A 177 8.31 -7.11 10.09
CA ARG A 177 8.59 -6.88 8.66
C ARG A 177 8.13 -5.50 8.20
N ILE A 178 7.00 -5.02 8.70
CA ILE A 178 6.54 -3.64 8.45
C ILE A 178 7.57 -2.65 9.00
N VAL A 179 8.03 -2.84 10.24
CA VAL A 179 9.08 -2.00 10.85
C VAL A 179 10.33 -1.98 9.98
N GLU A 180 10.78 -3.14 9.52
CA GLU A 180 11.94 -3.26 8.63
C GLU A 180 11.77 -2.48 7.31
N VAL A 181 10.62 -2.61 6.65
CA VAL A 181 10.32 -1.85 5.42
C VAL A 181 10.35 -0.36 5.68
N VAL A 182 9.60 0.14 6.67
CA VAL A 182 9.55 1.57 6.98
C VAL A 182 10.93 2.11 7.34
N SER A 183 11.70 1.37 8.12
CA SER A 183 13.06 1.70 8.54
C SER A 183 14.00 1.90 7.34
N ARG A 184 13.97 0.97 6.37
CA ARG A 184 14.78 1.06 5.15
C ARG A 184 14.41 2.28 4.30
N TYR A 185 13.12 2.53 4.10
CA TYR A 185 12.67 3.71 3.34
C TYR A 185 12.98 5.03 4.06
N ALA A 186 12.86 5.07 5.39
CA ALA A 186 13.20 6.24 6.18
C ALA A 186 14.68 6.60 6.07
N ILE A 187 15.57 5.60 6.09
CA ILE A 187 17.00 5.81 5.89
C ILE A 187 17.28 6.26 4.46
N HIS A 188 16.72 5.59 3.46
CA HIS A 188 16.98 5.91 2.05
C HIS A 188 16.45 7.30 1.64
N ASN A 189 15.34 7.74 2.23
CA ASN A 189 14.68 9.01 1.91
C ASN A 189 14.83 10.01 3.06
N ALA A 190 16.06 10.36 3.44
CA ALA A 190 16.33 11.15 4.65
C ALA A 190 15.63 12.54 4.71
N LYS A 191 15.24 13.08 3.55
CA LYS A 191 14.48 14.34 3.47
C LYS A 191 12.99 14.19 3.84
N VAL A 192 12.46 12.98 3.79
CA VAL A 192 11.05 12.66 4.08
C VAL A 192 10.94 12.16 5.51
N GLY A 193 10.00 12.71 6.28
CA GLY A 193 9.71 12.23 7.62
C GLY A 193 8.89 10.94 7.59
N PHE A 194 9.27 9.95 8.40
CA PHE A 194 8.50 8.71 8.55
C PHE A 194 8.09 8.49 10.00
N THR A 195 6.83 8.11 10.21
CA THR A 195 6.34 7.64 11.51
C THR A 195 5.63 6.30 11.33
N LEU A 196 5.97 5.31 12.16
CA LEU A 196 5.26 4.04 12.27
C LEU A 196 4.81 3.84 13.72
N LYS A 197 3.53 3.53 13.92
CA LYS A 197 2.99 3.18 15.23
C LYS A 197 1.93 2.10 15.15
N LYS A 198 1.69 1.42 16.28
CA LYS A 198 0.54 0.55 16.44
C LYS A 198 -0.71 1.36 16.77
N GLN A 199 -1.87 0.89 16.31
CA GLN A 199 -3.15 1.54 16.61
C GLN A 199 -3.40 1.52 18.13
N GLY A 200 -3.68 2.71 18.70
CA GLY A 200 -3.95 2.87 20.13
C GLY A 200 -2.70 3.08 20.98
N GLU A 201 -1.50 2.93 20.42
CA GLU A 201 -0.26 3.22 21.12
C GLU A 201 0.19 4.67 20.86
N SER A 202 0.74 5.30 21.90
CA SER A 202 1.24 6.68 21.83
C SER A 202 2.70 6.75 21.36
N MET A 203 3.49 5.71 21.63
CA MET A 203 4.89 5.63 21.17
C MET A 203 4.95 5.08 19.75
N ALA A 204 5.82 5.68 18.94
CA ALA A 204 6.12 5.21 17.60
C ALA A 204 7.28 4.20 17.65
N ASP A 205 7.17 3.12 16.88
CA ASP A 205 8.25 2.14 16.69
C ASP A 205 9.37 2.72 15.83
N VAL A 206 9.01 3.55 14.84
CA VAL A 206 9.94 4.29 13.98
C VAL A 206 9.47 5.74 13.91
N ARG A 207 10.38 6.68 14.15
CA ARG A 207 10.10 8.12 13.96
C ARG A 207 11.35 8.84 13.48
N THR A 208 11.36 9.25 12.24
CA THR A 208 12.41 10.10 11.66
C THR A 208 11.83 11.46 11.28
N PRO A 209 12.48 12.57 11.65
CA PRO A 209 12.01 13.89 11.27
C PRO A 209 12.21 14.13 9.76
N PRO A 210 11.41 15.00 9.13
CA PRO A 210 11.71 15.47 7.77
C PRO A 210 13.01 16.26 7.75
N ASN A 211 13.66 16.31 6.57
CA ASN A 211 14.95 16.99 6.36
C ASN A 211 16.09 16.53 7.31
N SER A 212 16.12 15.24 7.62
CA SER A 212 17.18 14.60 8.39
C SER A 212 18.39 14.23 7.50
N THR A 213 19.44 13.68 8.10
CA THR A 213 20.55 13.04 7.37
C THR A 213 20.41 11.52 7.38
N HIS A 214 21.06 10.83 6.44
CA HIS A 214 21.10 9.37 6.43
C HIS A 214 21.70 8.81 7.73
N VAL A 215 22.73 9.45 8.27
CA VAL A 215 23.40 9.04 9.52
C VAL A 215 22.47 9.20 10.71
N ASP A 216 21.72 10.31 10.79
CA ASP A 216 20.76 10.53 11.87
C ASP A 216 19.60 9.53 11.82
N ASN A 217 19.14 9.18 10.62
CA ASN A 217 18.10 8.16 10.45
C ASN A 217 18.62 6.77 10.82
N ILE A 218 19.86 6.41 10.43
CA ILE A 218 20.51 5.16 10.87
C ILE A 218 20.62 5.14 12.40
N ARG A 219 21.05 6.25 13.02
CA ARG A 219 21.16 6.37 14.48
C ARG A 219 19.80 6.17 15.17
N THR A 220 18.75 6.75 14.60
CA THR A 220 17.40 6.68 15.16
C THR A 220 16.80 5.27 15.04
N VAL A 221 17.06 4.59 13.92
CA VAL A 221 16.47 3.28 13.59
C VAL A 221 17.26 2.11 14.21
N PHE A 222 18.59 2.15 14.12
CA PHE A 222 19.47 1.05 14.52
C PHE A 222 20.29 1.33 15.78
N GLY A 223 20.22 2.56 16.32
CA GLY A 223 20.97 2.98 17.49
C GLY A 223 22.35 3.56 17.18
N ALA A 224 22.94 4.23 18.18
CA ALA A 224 24.20 4.96 18.05
C ALA A 224 25.44 4.07 17.85
N SER A 225 25.38 2.79 18.21
CA SER A 225 26.50 1.86 18.03
C SER A 225 26.77 1.51 16.56
N ILE A 226 25.76 1.67 15.69
CA ILE A 226 25.83 1.33 14.26
C ILE A 226 26.05 2.57 13.40
N ALA A 227 25.55 3.74 13.81
CA ALA A 227 25.73 4.99 13.08
C ALA A 227 27.17 5.49 13.17
N ARG A 228 27.87 5.59 12.03
CA ARG A 228 29.20 6.19 11.89
C ARG A 228 29.21 7.25 10.80
#